data_AF-A0A1X9NRK6-F1
#
_entry.id   AF-A0A1X9NRK6-F1
#
_cell.length_a   1.000
_cell.length_b   1.000
_cell.length_c   1.000
_cell.angle_alpha   90.00
_cell.angle_beta   90.00
_cell.angle_gamma   90.00
#
_symmetry.space_group_name_H-M   'P 1'
#
loop_
_entity.id
_entity.type
_entity.pdbx_description
1 polymer ?
#
loop_
_entity_poly.entity_id
_entity_poly.type
_entity_poly.pdbx_seq_one_letter_code
_entity_poly.pdbx_strand_id
1 'polypeptide(L)'
;MLANLAFNIIIPTLIMTKLSSEDYLGPVYSIVVALSFPIIFGVKDYLENHKANFFSALGILSVVLTGGISLLQLDPQYIAIKEAAIPACFGLATLFSVRTKYPLVKTFLFNDQILQIDKVKAALEANHNQDAFEHKLVNASYMVAGSFFLSSVLNYILAKVILVSEPGTVAFTEELGKMTALSFPVIALPSTIVLMGALYYLLHHIQKLTHLKAEEIFNEA
;
A
#
# COMPACT_ATOMS: atom_id res chain seq x y z
N MET A 1 12.08 -14.85 -5.58
CA MET A 1 11.06 -14.06 -4.85
C MET A 1 11.11 -14.26 -3.33
N LEU A 2 11.16 -15.48 -2.78
CA LEU A 2 11.28 -15.71 -1.32
C LEU A 2 12.52 -15.08 -0.67
N ALA A 3 13.68 -15.10 -1.34
CA ALA A 3 14.90 -14.46 -0.84
C ALA A 3 14.75 -12.93 -0.70
N ASN A 4 13.97 -12.28 -1.58
CA ASN A 4 13.72 -10.84 -1.54
C ASN A 4 12.76 -10.45 -0.41
N LEU A 5 11.78 -11.32 -0.12
CA LEU A 5 10.85 -11.14 1.01
C LEU A 5 11.57 -11.32 2.35
N ALA A 6 12.50 -12.29 2.43
CA ALA A 6 13.33 -12.50 3.61
C ALA A 6 14.29 -11.32 3.86
N PHE A 7 14.94 -10.80 2.81
CA PHE A 7 15.90 -9.70 2.97
C PHE A 7 15.25 -8.35 3.32
N ASN A 8 14.08 -8.05 2.76
CA ASN A 8 13.46 -6.72 2.95
C ASN A 8 12.49 -6.65 4.13
N ILE A 9 12.02 -7.77 4.66
CA ILE A 9 11.04 -7.79 5.76
C ILE A 9 11.60 -8.50 6.99
N ILE A 10 12.16 -9.71 6.82
CA ILE A 10 12.57 -10.54 7.95
C ILE A 10 13.83 -9.97 8.63
N ILE A 11 14.83 -9.55 7.83
CA ILE A 11 16.08 -8.99 8.36
C ILE A 11 15.85 -7.67 9.13
N PRO A 12 15.15 -6.65 8.58
CA PRO A 12 14.92 -5.40 9.31
C PRO A 12 14.08 -5.60 10.57
N THR A 13 13.06 -6.47 10.50
CA THR A 13 12.19 -6.75 11.65
C THR A 13 12.96 -7.45 12.77
N LEU A 14 13.83 -8.42 12.44
CA LEU A 14 14.68 -9.10 13.43
C LEU A 14 15.75 -8.19 14.03
N ILE A 15 16.35 -7.31 13.23
CA ILE A 15 17.31 -6.31 13.74
C ILE A 15 16.60 -5.37 14.73
N MET A 16 15.40 -4.90 14.38
CA MET A 16 14.62 -4.02 15.26
C MET A 16 14.15 -4.71 16.56
N THR A 17 13.83 -6.00 16.54
CA THR A 17 13.33 -6.72 17.74
C THR A 17 14.41 -7.39 18.58
N LYS A 18 15.56 -7.78 18.01
CA LYS A 18 16.62 -8.51 18.75
C LYS A 18 17.88 -7.70 19.03
N LEU A 19 18.16 -6.62 18.32
CA LEU A 19 19.33 -5.76 18.57
C LEU A 19 18.99 -4.41 19.25
N SER A 20 17.76 -4.23 19.70
CA SER A 20 17.30 -3.02 20.41
C SER A 20 17.75 -2.92 21.88
N SER A 21 18.31 -3.99 22.46
CA SER A 21 18.76 -4.03 23.85
C SER A 21 20.01 -3.16 24.09
N GLU A 22 20.14 -2.57 25.28
CA GLU A 22 21.26 -1.65 25.65
C GLU A 22 22.66 -2.27 25.51
N ASP A 23 22.78 -3.60 25.56
CA ASP A 23 24.04 -4.33 25.40
C ASP A 23 24.56 -4.39 23.93
N TYR A 24 23.80 -3.88 22.96
CA TYR A 24 24.16 -3.90 21.53
C TYR A 24 24.30 -2.49 20.92
N LEU A 25 23.28 -2.00 20.21
CA LEU A 25 23.30 -0.69 19.53
C LEU A 25 22.56 0.39 20.33
N GLY A 26 21.67 0.00 21.24
CA GLY A 26 20.74 0.91 21.90
C GLY A 26 19.57 1.36 20.99
N PRO A 27 18.45 1.80 21.57
CA PRO A 27 17.19 2.08 20.85
C PRO A 27 17.37 3.06 19.67
N VAL A 28 18.18 4.09 19.88
CA VAL A 28 18.40 5.17 18.92
C VAL A 28 19.16 4.68 17.68
N TYR A 29 20.27 3.95 17.86
CA TYR A 29 21.08 3.50 16.73
C TYR A 29 20.41 2.36 15.95
N SER A 30 19.62 1.50 16.60
CA SER A 30 18.84 0.47 15.91
C SER A 30 17.80 1.07 14.97
N ILE A 31 17.16 2.17 15.37
CA ILE A 31 16.26 2.95 14.51
C ILE A 31 17.05 3.60 13.36
N VAL A 32 18.18 4.25 13.65
CA VAL A 32 19.03 4.86 12.60
C VAL A 32 19.48 3.84 11.54
N VAL A 33 19.93 2.67 11.97
CA VAL A 33 20.35 1.59 11.06
C VAL A 33 19.16 1.06 10.25
N ALA A 34 18.02 0.78 10.89
CA ALA A 34 16.82 0.30 10.18
C ALA A 34 16.33 1.30 9.12
N LEU A 35 16.42 2.60 9.40
CA LEU A 35 16.00 3.67 8.48
C LEU A 35 17.03 3.94 7.37
N SER A 36 18.31 3.61 7.58
CA SER A 36 19.35 3.80 6.57
C SER A 36 19.16 2.91 5.34
N PHE A 37 18.63 1.69 5.52
CA PHE A 37 18.41 0.74 4.42
C PHE A 37 17.41 1.24 3.37
N PRO A 38 16.17 1.65 3.74
CA PRO A 38 15.23 2.24 2.80
C PRO A 38 15.74 3.51 2.12
N ILE A 39 16.50 4.35 2.83
CA ILE A 39 17.05 5.59 2.29
C ILE A 39 18.13 5.28 1.23
N ILE A 40 19.08 4.39 1.54
CA ILE A 40 20.12 3.97 0.59
C ILE A 40 19.48 3.31 -0.63
N PHE A 41 18.45 2.48 -0.44
CA PHE A 41 17.74 1.84 -1.53
C PHE A 41 16.97 2.85 -2.39
N GLY A 42 16.28 3.81 -1.78
CA GLY A 42 15.54 4.86 -2.48
C GLY A 42 16.45 5.83 -3.25
N VAL A 43 17.62 6.16 -2.68
CA VAL A 43 18.65 6.95 -3.36
C VAL A 43 19.21 6.19 -4.56
N LYS A 44 19.53 4.90 -4.40
CA LYS A 44 20.01 4.05 -5.50
C LYS A 44 18.98 3.93 -6.62
N ASP A 45 17.71 3.71 -6.29
CA ASP A 45 16.60 3.65 -7.25
C ASP A 45 16.44 4.96 -8.03
N TYR A 46 16.56 6.11 -7.35
CA TYR A 46 16.53 7.42 -8.00
C TYR A 46 17.73 7.66 -8.94
N LEU A 47 18.92 7.21 -8.56
CA LEU A 47 20.14 7.31 -9.38
C LEU A 47 20.11 6.39 -10.61
N GLU A 48 19.53 5.19 -10.50
CA GLU A 48 19.45 4.25 -11.62
C GLU A 48 18.31 4.59 -12.59
N ASN A 49 17.17 5.07 -12.10
CA ASN A 49 15.98 5.28 -12.93
C ASN A 49 15.73 6.74 -13.36
N HIS A 50 16.42 7.73 -12.77
CA HIS A 50 16.30 9.19 -13.04
C HIS A 50 14.87 9.76 -13.12
N LYS A 51 13.87 9.00 -12.66
CA LYS A 51 12.47 9.39 -12.60
C LYS A 51 12.06 9.38 -11.14
N ALA A 52 11.62 10.54 -10.65
CA ALA A 52 10.99 10.63 -9.35
C ALA A 52 9.69 9.82 -9.39
N ASN A 53 9.73 8.59 -8.89
CA ASN A 53 8.54 7.75 -8.74
C ASN A 53 7.78 8.19 -7.48
N PHE A 54 6.49 8.49 -7.62
CA PHE A 54 5.62 8.88 -6.50
C PHE A 54 5.68 7.86 -5.36
N PHE A 55 5.79 6.57 -5.68
CA PHE A 55 5.93 5.50 -4.69
C PHE A 55 7.26 5.56 -3.91
N SER A 56 8.39 5.81 -4.60
CA SER A 56 9.71 5.95 -3.95
C SER A 56 9.77 7.20 -3.07
N ALA A 57 9.17 8.32 -3.52
CA ALA A 57 9.07 9.54 -2.72
C ALA A 57 8.23 9.37 -1.44
N LEU A 58 7.08 8.70 -1.54
CA LEU A 58 6.24 8.36 -0.38
C LEU A 58 6.97 7.44 0.60
N GLY A 59 7.71 6.45 0.10
CA GLY A 59 8.51 5.54 0.93
C GLY A 59 9.57 6.28 1.73
N ILE A 60 10.35 7.14 1.06
CA ILE A 60 11.38 7.96 1.73
C ILE A 60 10.73 8.89 2.76
N LEU A 61 9.64 9.58 2.40
CA LEU A 61 8.92 10.46 3.32
C LEU A 61 8.40 9.70 4.55
N SER A 62 7.84 8.51 4.37
CA SER A 62 7.35 7.67 5.47
C SER A 62 8.46 7.28 6.43
N VAL A 63 9.61 6.85 5.89
CA VAL A 63 10.80 6.46 6.68
C VAL A 63 11.34 7.66 7.45
N VAL A 64 11.47 8.83 6.79
CA VAL A 64 11.92 10.07 7.44
C VAL A 64 10.95 10.52 8.53
N LEU A 65 9.63 10.45 8.30
CA LEU A 65 8.63 10.80 9.32
C LEU A 65 8.68 9.85 10.51
N THR A 66 8.84 8.54 10.26
CA THR A 66 8.98 7.54 11.32
C THR A 66 10.22 7.80 12.16
N GLY A 67 11.37 7.99 11.50
CA GLY A 67 12.62 8.30 12.16
C GLY A 67 12.59 9.62 12.90
N GLY A 68 12.02 10.65 12.29
CA GLY A 68 11.84 11.96 12.93
C GLY A 68 11.00 11.87 14.20
N ILE A 69 9.85 11.20 14.14
CA ILE A 69 8.98 11.02 15.31
C ILE A 69 9.68 10.23 16.42
N SER A 70 10.38 9.14 16.08
CA SER A 70 11.08 8.33 17.08
C SER A 70 12.34 9.02 17.66
N LEU A 71 13.12 9.72 16.85
CA LEU A 71 14.36 10.40 17.27
C LEU A 71 14.07 11.69 18.04
N LEU A 72 13.02 12.42 17.68
CA LEU A 72 12.57 13.60 18.40
C LEU A 72 11.70 13.26 19.62
N GLN A 73 11.54 11.96 19.91
CA GLN A 73 10.74 11.42 21.01
C GLN A 73 9.31 11.98 21.05
N LEU A 74 8.71 12.18 19.86
CA LEU A 74 7.36 12.71 19.72
C LEU A 74 6.34 11.64 20.08
N ASP A 75 5.24 12.08 20.70
CA ASP A 75 4.15 11.23 21.20
C ASP A 75 3.77 10.11 20.19
N PRO A 76 3.68 8.83 20.63
CA PRO A 76 3.29 7.70 19.78
C PRO A 76 2.03 7.92 18.93
N GLN A 77 1.12 8.81 19.36
CA GLN A 77 -0.05 9.18 18.56
C GLN A 77 0.29 9.72 17.16
N TYR A 78 1.43 10.38 16.98
CA TYR A 78 1.86 10.88 15.67
C TYR A 78 2.24 9.74 14.71
N ILE A 79 2.71 8.60 15.22
CA ILE A 79 2.90 7.38 14.41
C ILE A 79 1.56 6.81 13.98
N ALA A 80 0.58 6.75 14.89
CA ALA A 80 -0.76 6.27 14.52
C ALA A 80 -1.40 7.14 13.43
N ILE A 81 -1.27 8.47 13.54
CA ILE A 81 -1.77 9.41 12.55
C ILE A 81 -1.05 9.24 11.21
N LYS A 82 0.29 9.12 11.18
CA LYS A 82 1.03 8.99 9.92
C LYS A 82 0.67 7.69 9.18
N GLU A 83 0.59 6.57 9.90
CA GLU A 83 0.31 5.26 9.31
C GLU A 83 -1.12 5.19 8.78
N ALA A 84 -2.07 5.85 9.45
CA ALA A 84 -3.43 5.99 8.96
C ALA A 84 -3.56 6.98 7.80
N ALA A 85 -2.74 8.02 7.76
CA ALA A 85 -2.81 9.07 6.75
C ALA A 85 -2.48 8.58 5.35
N ILE A 86 -1.51 7.67 5.20
CA ILE A 86 -1.11 7.16 3.88
C ILE A 86 -2.29 6.45 3.18
N PRO A 87 -2.93 5.41 3.77
CA PRO A 87 -4.11 4.80 3.15
C PRO A 87 -5.28 5.78 3.01
N ALA A 88 -5.49 6.69 3.95
CA ALA A 88 -6.56 7.70 3.83
C ALA A 88 -6.35 8.60 2.59
N CYS A 89 -5.11 9.02 2.32
CA CYS A 89 -4.78 9.79 1.12
C CYS A 89 -5.06 8.99 -0.15
N PHE A 90 -4.71 7.70 -0.20
CA PHE A 90 -5.03 6.83 -1.34
C PHE A 90 -6.54 6.60 -1.50
N GLY A 91 -7.28 6.45 -0.40
CA GLY A 91 -8.74 6.33 -0.42
C GLY A 91 -9.40 7.59 -0.96
N LEU A 92 -8.97 8.76 -0.50
CA LEU A 92 -9.44 10.06 -1.01
C LEU A 92 -9.06 10.27 -2.47
N ALA A 93 -7.82 9.99 -2.86
CA ALA A 93 -7.38 10.09 -4.25
C ALA A 93 -8.22 9.17 -5.15
N THR A 94 -8.52 7.95 -4.71
CA THR A 94 -9.41 7.02 -5.41
C THR A 94 -10.80 7.60 -5.54
N LEU A 95 -11.38 8.09 -4.45
CA LEU A 95 -12.73 8.67 -4.42
C LEU A 95 -12.87 9.90 -5.31
N PHE A 96 -11.90 10.82 -5.27
CA PHE A 96 -11.88 12.01 -6.13
C PHE A 96 -11.63 11.64 -7.59
N SER A 97 -10.80 10.63 -7.87
CA SER A 97 -10.51 10.20 -9.24
C SER A 97 -11.75 9.70 -9.98
N VAL A 98 -12.76 9.17 -9.28
CA VAL A 98 -14.04 8.73 -9.87
C VAL A 98 -14.73 9.86 -10.66
N ARG A 99 -14.57 11.11 -10.23
CA ARG A 99 -15.15 12.28 -10.91
C ARG A 99 -14.24 12.88 -11.98
N THR A 100 -13.06 12.32 -12.20
CA THR A 100 -12.10 12.79 -13.19
C THR A 100 -12.19 11.97 -14.49
N LYS A 101 -11.57 12.47 -15.57
CA LYS A 101 -11.49 11.75 -16.85
C LYS A 101 -10.69 10.44 -16.76
N TYR A 102 -9.91 10.24 -15.69
CA TYR A 102 -9.04 9.07 -15.50
C TYR A 102 -9.21 8.51 -14.08
N PRO A 103 -10.30 7.76 -13.80
CA PRO A 103 -10.46 7.07 -12.53
C PRO A 103 -9.27 6.16 -12.27
N LEU A 104 -8.69 6.21 -11.06
CA LEU A 104 -7.47 5.47 -10.73
C LEU A 104 -7.61 3.97 -10.99
N VAL A 105 -8.77 3.40 -10.64
CA VAL A 105 -9.07 1.98 -10.89
C VAL A 105 -9.10 1.68 -12.39
N LYS A 106 -9.66 2.60 -13.20
CA LYS A 106 -9.67 2.47 -14.66
C LYS A 106 -8.25 2.57 -15.20
N THR A 107 -7.46 3.56 -14.80
CA THR A 107 -6.08 3.70 -15.30
C THR A 107 -5.17 2.54 -14.88
N PHE A 108 -5.38 1.98 -13.69
CA PHE A 108 -4.55 0.87 -13.21
C PHE A 108 -4.93 -0.47 -13.86
N LEU A 109 -6.23 -0.76 -14.02
CA LEU A 109 -6.70 -2.03 -14.60
C LEU A 109 -6.74 -1.98 -16.13
N PHE A 110 -7.26 -0.88 -16.68
CA PHE A 110 -7.35 -0.60 -18.12
C PHE A 110 -6.06 0.06 -18.61
N ASN A 111 -4.96 -0.68 -18.46
CA ASN A 111 -3.67 -0.40 -19.07
C ASN A 111 -3.37 -1.51 -20.09
N ASP A 112 -2.78 -1.14 -21.23
CA ASP A 112 -2.39 -2.06 -22.32
C ASP A 112 -1.36 -3.11 -21.87
N GLN A 113 -0.82 -2.99 -20.66
CA GLN A 113 0.04 -4.01 -20.05
C GLN A 113 -0.75 -5.16 -19.41
N ILE A 114 -2.00 -4.93 -18.99
CA ILE A 114 -2.80 -5.88 -18.21
C ILE A 114 -4.01 -6.37 -19.01
N LEU A 115 -4.69 -5.47 -19.72
CA LEU A 115 -5.92 -5.77 -20.47
C LEU A 115 -5.76 -5.46 -21.95
N GLN A 116 -6.43 -6.26 -22.79
CA GLN A 116 -6.57 -5.98 -24.23
C GLN A 116 -7.61 -4.86 -24.45
N ILE A 117 -7.24 -3.62 -24.11
CA ILE A 117 -8.13 -2.44 -24.06
C ILE A 117 -8.96 -2.32 -25.34
N ASP A 118 -8.34 -2.42 -26.51
CA ASP A 118 -9.01 -2.25 -27.80
C ASP A 118 -10.08 -3.31 -28.04
N LYS A 119 -9.80 -4.58 -27.70
CA LYS A 119 -10.79 -5.67 -27.80
C LYS A 119 -11.95 -5.47 -26.84
N VAL A 120 -11.66 -5.09 -25.60
CA VAL A 120 -12.71 -4.85 -24.59
C VAL A 120 -13.57 -3.66 -25.01
N LYS A 121 -13.00 -2.56 -25.50
CA LYS A 121 -13.75 -1.40 -26.01
C LYS A 121 -14.61 -1.77 -27.22
N ALA A 122 -14.05 -2.45 -28.22
CA ALA A 122 -14.79 -2.88 -29.40
C ALA A 122 -15.97 -3.80 -29.04
N ALA A 123 -15.76 -4.72 -28.09
CA ALA A 123 -16.83 -5.58 -27.59
C ALA A 123 -17.90 -4.80 -26.80
N LEU A 124 -17.51 -3.80 -25.99
CA LEU A 124 -18.47 -2.95 -25.28
C LEU A 124 -19.30 -2.09 -26.24
N GLU A 125 -18.70 -1.61 -27.33
CA GLU A 125 -19.38 -0.87 -28.41
C GLU A 125 -20.37 -1.75 -29.16
N ALA A 126 -19.93 -2.92 -29.61
CA ALA A 126 -20.76 -3.87 -30.34
C ALA A 126 -21.98 -4.34 -29.53
N ASN A 127 -21.85 -4.42 -28.20
CA ASN A 127 -22.91 -4.83 -27.30
C ASN A 127 -23.68 -3.65 -26.67
N HIS A 128 -23.41 -2.41 -27.06
CA HIS A 128 -24.04 -1.19 -26.51
C HIS A 128 -24.01 -1.09 -24.97
N ASN A 129 -22.94 -1.60 -24.34
CA ASN A 129 -22.82 -1.73 -22.88
C ASN A 129 -21.82 -0.76 -22.24
N GLN A 130 -21.38 0.28 -22.96
CA GLN A 130 -20.39 1.24 -22.49
C GLN A 130 -20.83 1.96 -21.19
N ASP A 131 -22.05 2.51 -21.16
CA ASP A 131 -22.57 3.21 -19.98
C ASP A 131 -22.69 2.28 -18.76
N ALA A 132 -23.19 1.06 -19.00
CA ALA A 132 -23.28 0.03 -17.98
C ALA A 132 -21.89 -0.31 -17.40
N PHE A 133 -20.87 -0.38 -18.26
CA PHE A 133 -19.50 -0.62 -17.84
C PHE A 133 -18.91 0.52 -17.00
N GLU A 134 -19.11 1.78 -17.41
CA GLU A 134 -18.68 2.94 -16.63
C GLU A 134 -19.32 2.97 -15.24
N HIS A 135 -20.61 2.62 -15.12
CA HIS A 135 -21.26 2.48 -13.80
C HIS A 135 -20.63 1.39 -12.92
N LYS A 136 -20.20 0.27 -13.52
CA LYS A 136 -19.51 -0.80 -12.78
C LYS A 136 -18.09 -0.39 -12.36
N LEU A 137 -17.38 0.38 -13.18
CA LEU A 137 -16.09 0.98 -12.83
C LEU A 137 -16.21 1.93 -11.64
N VAL A 138 -17.25 2.77 -11.61
CA VAL A 138 -17.54 3.67 -10.49
C VAL A 138 -17.76 2.87 -9.20
N ASN A 139 -18.59 1.82 -9.25
CA ASN A 139 -18.84 0.96 -8.09
C ASN A 139 -17.57 0.25 -7.59
N ALA A 140 -16.77 -0.30 -8.51
CA ALA A 140 -15.49 -0.90 -8.16
C ALA A 140 -14.54 0.12 -7.52
N SER A 141 -14.53 1.36 -8.00
CA SER A 141 -13.73 2.45 -7.42
C SER A 141 -14.15 2.79 -5.98
N TYR A 142 -15.45 2.74 -5.67
CA TYR A 142 -15.92 2.87 -4.29
C TYR A 142 -15.49 1.70 -3.41
N MET A 143 -15.50 0.46 -3.92
CA MET A 143 -15.00 -0.70 -3.18
C MET A 143 -13.50 -0.57 -2.87
N VAL A 144 -12.70 -0.11 -3.84
CA VAL A 144 -11.27 0.14 -3.67
C VAL A 144 -11.02 1.29 -2.68
N ALA A 145 -11.75 2.40 -2.78
CA ALA A 145 -11.65 3.48 -1.80
C ALA A 145 -12.00 2.97 -0.39
N GLY A 146 -13.03 2.13 -0.28
CA GLY A 146 -13.44 1.47 0.96
C GLY A 146 -12.34 0.60 1.56
N SER A 147 -11.57 -0.15 0.75
CA SER A 147 -10.44 -0.95 1.24
C SER A 147 -9.32 -0.08 1.81
N PHE A 148 -9.03 1.07 1.18
CA PHE A 148 -8.06 2.03 1.69
C PHE A 148 -8.50 2.69 3.00
N PHE A 149 -9.77 3.04 3.14
CA PHE A 149 -10.30 3.56 4.40
C PHE A 149 -10.32 2.50 5.50
N LEU A 150 -10.69 1.26 5.18
CA LEU A 150 -10.57 0.14 6.10
C LEU A 150 -9.13 -0.04 6.57
N SER A 151 -8.17 -0.01 5.64
CA SER A 151 -6.74 -0.05 5.95
C SER A 151 -6.31 1.09 6.86
N SER A 152 -6.77 2.33 6.61
CA SER A 152 -6.49 3.49 7.44
C SER A 152 -6.97 3.31 8.88
N VAL A 153 -8.21 2.85 9.05
CA VAL A 153 -8.80 2.59 10.37
C VAL A 153 -8.05 1.49 11.10
N LEU A 154 -7.74 0.38 10.42
CA LEU A 154 -6.99 -0.73 11.00
C LEU A 154 -5.57 -0.31 11.40
N ASN A 155 -4.90 0.50 10.58
CA ASN A 155 -3.60 1.11 10.91
C ASN A 155 -3.67 1.91 12.20
N TYR A 156 -4.64 2.83 12.29
CA TYR A 156 -4.79 3.69 13.46
C TYR A 156 -5.05 2.88 14.74
N ILE A 157 -5.97 1.91 14.67
CA ILE A 157 -6.30 1.05 15.81
C ILE A 157 -5.09 0.21 16.22
N LEU A 158 -4.42 -0.44 15.26
CA LEU A 158 -3.27 -1.29 15.54
C LEU A 158 -2.13 -0.49 16.18
N ALA A 159 -1.82 0.69 15.62
CA ALA A 159 -0.80 1.58 16.16
C ALA A 159 -1.13 1.99 17.60
N LYS A 160 -2.37 2.42 17.86
CA LYS A 160 -2.80 2.87 19.20
C LYS A 160 -2.81 1.75 20.24
N VAL A 161 -3.08 0.51 19.83
CA VAL A 161 -3.11 -0.65 20.73
C VAL A 161 -1.71 -1.19 21.04
N ILE A 162 -0.78 -1.13 20.07
CA ILE A 162 0.55 -1.71 20.22
C ILE A 162 1.57 -0.70 20.76
N LEU A 163 1.54 0.56 20.30
CA LEU A 163 2.49 1.59 20.71
C LEU A 163 1.99 2.29 21.99
N VAL A 164 2.33 1.71 23.13
CA VAL A 164 1.96 2.23 24.46
C VAL A 164 3.15 2.82 25.21
N SER A 165 4.37 2.42 24.84
CA SER A 165 5.60 2.84 25.49
C SER A 165 6.08 4.20 25.00
N GLU A 166 6.90 4.86 25.83
CA GLU A 166 7.49 6.15 25.47
C GLU A 166 8.53 6.01 24.33
N PRO A 167 8.51 6.91 23.33
CA PRO A 167 9.51 6.95 22.27
C PRO A 167 10.95 6.98 22.79
N GLY A 168 11.85 6.25 22.14
CA GLY A 168 13.26 6.18 22.54
C GLY A 168 13.58 5.11 23.60
N THR A 169 12.58 4.41 24.12
CA THR A 169 12.77 3.23 24.98
C THR A 169 12.98 1.95 24.16
N VAL A 170 13.58 0.92 24.78
CA VAL A 170 13.69 -0.42 24.20
C VAL A 170 12.30 -1.00 23.91
N ALA A 171 11.38 -0.85 24.86
CA ALA A 171 10.00 -1.31 24.74
C ALA A 171 9.29 -0.70 23.53
N PHE A 172 9.44 0.59 23.28
CA PHE A 172 8.88 1.25 22.10
C PHE A 172 9.44 0.70 20.78
N THR A 173 10.74 0.38 20.75
CA THR A 173 11.37 -0.20 19.55
C THR A 173 10.84 -1.60 19.27
N GLU A 174 10.65 -2.41 20.31
CA GLU A 174 10.04 -3.74 20.22
C GLU A 174 8.57 -3.67 19.78
N GLU A 175 7.80 -2.74 20.34
CA GLU A 175 6.41 -2.48 19.96
C GLU A 175 6.29 -2.03 18.50
N LEU A 176 7.19 -1.17 18.01
CA LEU A 176 7.24 -0.75 16.62
C LEU A 176 7.54 -1.93 15.67
N GLY A 177 8.47 -2.80 16.05
CA GLY A 177 8.76 -4.04 15.33
C GLY A 177 7.54 -4.99 15.30
N LYS A 178 6.86 -5.15 16.44
CA LYS A 178 5.65 -5.96 16.57
C LYS A 178 4.49 -5.41 15.74
N MET A 179 4.30 -4.09 15.74
CA MET A 179 3.32 -3.41 14.90
C MET A 179 3.60 -3.66 13.42
N THR A 180 4.85 -3.54 12.99
CA THR A 180 5.25 -3.80 11.60
C THR A 180 4.94 -5.24 11.18
N ALA A 181 5.25 -6.21 12.04
CA ALA A 181 4.95 -7.62 11.78
C ALA A 181 3.43 -7.90 11.73
N LEU A 182 2.66 -7.34 12.67
CA LEU A 182 1.20 -7.52 12.74
C LEU A 182 0.44 -6.73 11.66
N SER A 183 1.06 -5.70 11.07
CA SER A 183 0.46 -4.94 9.97
C SER A 183 0.14 -5.83 8.78
N PHE A 184 0.95 -6.86 8.51
CA PHE A 184 0.67 -7.77 7.40
C PHE A 184 -0.64 -8.58 7.58
N PRO A 185 -0.83 -9.39 8.65
CA PRO A 185 -2.07 -10.14 8.83
C PRO A 185 -3.28 -9.27 9.23
N VAL A 186 -3.08 -8.18 9.97
CA VAL A 186 -4.20 -7.38 10.49
C VAL A 186 -4.68 -6.34 9.49
N ILE A 187 -3.80 -5.79 8.66
CA ILE A 187 -4.12 -4.66 7.78
C ILE A 187 -4.07 -5.11 6.32
N ALA A 188 -2.92 -5.65 5.87
CA ALA A 188 -2.71 -5.98 4.47
C ALA A 188 -3.65 -7.10 4.02
N LEU A 189 -3.85 -8.14 4.83
CA LEU A 189 -4.71 -9.27 4.48
C LEU A 189 -6.19 -8.86 4.30
N PRO A 190 -6.88 -8.20 5.26
CA PRO A 190 -8.25 -7.74 5.05
C PRO A 190 -8.39 -6.78 3.87
N SER A 191 -7.45 -5.85 3.71
CA SER A 191 -7.48 -4.88 2.61
C SER A 191 -7.31 -5.56 1.26
N THR A 192 -6.44 -6.57 1.18
CA THR A 192 -6.23 -7.38 -0.03
C THR A 192 -7.48 -8.19 -0.36
N ILE A 193 -8.18 -8.76 0.62
CA ILE A 193 -9.44 -9.49 0.39
C ILE A 193 -10.48 -8.57 -0.25
N VAL A 194 -10.66 -7.35 0.28
CA VAL A 194 -11.59 -6.38 -0.30
C VAL A 194 -11.18 -5.99 -1.72
N LEU A 195 -9.88 -5.75 -1.94
CA LEU A 195 -9.35 -5.42 -3.27
C LEU A 195 -9.55 -6.56 -4.28
N MET A 196 -9.29 -7.80 -3.89
CA MET A 196 -9.55 -8.99 -4.72
C MET A 196 -11.04 -9.15 -5.01
N GLY A 197 -11.91 -8.87 -4.04
CA GLY A 197 -13.35 -8.82 -4.25
C GLY A 197 -13.77 -7.75 -5.27
N ALA A 198 -13.16 -6.56 -5.21
CA ALA A 198 -13.41 -5.47 -6.17
C ALA A 198 -12.93 -5.83 -7.58
N LEU A 199 -11.75 -6.45 -7.68
CA LEU A 199 -11.21 -6.93 -8.96
C LEU A 199 -12.08 -8.02 -9.56
N TYR A 200 -12.47 -9.02 -8.76
CA TYR A 200 -13.37 -10.10 -9.19
C TYR A 200 -14.73 -9.54 -9.64
N TYR A 201 -15.31 -8.61 -8.88
CA TYR A 201 -16.55 -7.92 -9.26
C TYR A 201 -16.40 -7.27 -10.64
N LEU A 202 -15.32 -6.53 -10.85
CA LEU A 202 -15.08 -5.82 -12.10
C LEU A 202 -14.87 -6.78 -13.28
N LEU A 203 -14.04 -7.81 -13.12
CA LEU A 203 -13.80 -8.84 -14.16
C LEU A 203 -15.08 -9.59 -14.53
N HIS A 204 -15.85 -10.02 -13.53
CA HIS A 204 -17.13 -10.69 -13.77
C HIS A 204 -18.08 -9.81 -14.59
N HIS A 205 -18.13 -8.52 -14.31
CA HIS A 205 -18.97 -7.59 -15.07
C HIS A 205 -18.41 -7.28 -16.45
N ILE A 206 -17.08 -7.21 -16.65
CA ILE A 206 -16.49 -7.11 -17.98
C ILE A 206 -16.94 -8.29 -18.83
N GLN A 207 -16.69 -9.52 -18.37
CA GLN A 207 -17.07 -10.74 -19.09
C GLN A 207 -18.57 -10.77 -19.44
N LYS A 208 -19.43 -10.36 -18.49
CA LYS A 208 -20.87 -10.32 -18.69
C LYS A 208 -21.31 -9.27 -19.72
N LEU A 209 -20.63 -8.13 -19.80
CA LEU A 209 -20.97 -7.02 -20.67
C LEU A 209 -20.33 -7.11 -22.07
N THR A 210 -19.20 -7.79 -22.19
CA THR A 210 -18.47 -7.98 -23.47
C THR A 210 -18.65 -9.35 -24.09
N HIS A 211 -19.16 -10.33 -23.33
CA HIS A 211 -19.21 -11.75 -23.69
C HIS A 211 -17.84 -12.38 -23.99
N LEU A 212 -16.75 -11.71 -23.61
CA LEU A 212 -15.38 -12.22 -23.72
C LEU A 212 -15.06 -13.15 -22.55
N LYS A 213 -14.25 -14.16 -22.79
CA LYS A 213 -13.66 -14.99 -21.72
C LYS A 213 -12.54 -14.24 -21.01
N ALA A 214 -12.20 -14.68 -19.79
CA ALA A 214 -11.09 -14.07 -19.03
C ALA A 214 -9.78 -14.07 -19.83
N GLU A 215 -9.49 -15.18 -20.49
CA GLU A 215 -8.30 -15.41 -21.34
C GLU A 215 -8.20 -14.37 -22.47
N GLU A 216 -9.34 -13.94 -23.02
CA GLU A 216 -9.39 -12.96 -24.12
C GLU A 216 -9.33 -11.50 -23.65
N ILE A 217 -9.57 -11.29 -22.35
CA ILE A 217 -9.58 -9.97 -21.70
C ILE A 217 -8.18 -9.60 -21.23
N PHE A 218 -7.43 -10.57 -20.67
CA PHE A 218 -6.06 -10.37 -20.25
C PHE A 218 -5.09 -10.46 -21.42
N ASN A 219 -3.95 -9.78 -21.31
CA ASN A 219 -2.83 -10.06 -22.20
C ASN A 219 -2.24 -11.42 -21.84
N GLU A 220 -2.14 -12.33 -22.81
CA GLU A 220 -1.26 -13.48 -22.68
C GLU A 220 0.18 -12.97 -22.64
N ALA A 221 0.88 -13.27 -21.54
CA ALA A 221 2.30 -12.94 -21.35
C ALA A 221 3.20 -13.92 -22.11
#